data_AF-A0A659UIB4-F1
#
_entry.id   AF-A0A659UIB4-F1
#
_cell.length_a   1.000
_cell.length_b   1.000
_cell.length_c   1.000
_cell.angle_alpha   90.00
_cell.angle_beta   90.00
_cell.angle_gamma   90.00
#
_symmetry.space_group_name_H-M   'P 1'
#
loop_
_entity.id
_entity.type
_entity.pdbx_description
1 polymer ?
#
loop_
_entity_poly.entity_id
_entity_poly.type
_entity_poly.pdbx_seq_one_letter_code
_entity_poly.pdbx_strand_id
1 'polypeptide(L)'
;KGFKTVIAAEASAKVSFRLVHKQDPKKIRAAFQKFVEERIPADCSVEFHAHGGSPAIQLSYDSPFLAKAKIALSDEWPKPAVTTGSGGPIPVVGDFQTYLGMESLLVGFG
;
A
#
# COMPACT_ATOMS: atom_id res chain seq x y z
N LYS A 1 1.03 7.77 35.55
CA LYS A 1 2.35 7.11 35.68
C LYS A 1 2.18 5.86 36.53
N GLY A 2 2.05 4.69 35.92
CA GLY A 2 2.00 3.42 36.64
C GLY A 2 3.28 2.66 36.36
N PHE A 3 4.12 2.47 37.38
CA PHE A 3 5.27 1.58 37.30
C PHE A 3 4.81 0.18 37.70
N LYS A 4 4.91 -0.78 36.78
CA LYS A 4 4.53 -2.17 37.01
C LYS A 4 5.78 -3.02 36.87
N THR A 5 6.20 -3.68 37.94
CA THR A 5 7.36 -4.60 37.98
C THR A 5 6.99 -5.95 37.39
N VAL A 6 6.56 -5.98 36.13
CA VAL A 6 6.17 -7.20 35.43
C VAL A 6 7.01 -7.31 34.16
N ILE A 7 7.59 -8.49 33.96
CA ILE A 7 8.13 -8.93 32.68
C ILE A 7 6.96 -9.60 31.94
N ALA A 8 6.53 -9.02 30.82
CA ALA A 8 5.43 -9.60 30.05
C ALA A 8 5.86 -10.93 29.43
N ALA A 9 5.00 -11.95 29.53
CA ALA A 9 5.25 -13.26 28.92
C ALA A 9 4.99 -13.26 27.40
N GLU A 10 4.18 -12.31 26.92
CA GLU A 10 3.78 -12.21 25.51
C GLU A 10 3.79 -10.75 25.05
N ALA A 11 4.09 -10.56 23.77
CA ALA A 11 4.00 -9.28 23.09
C ALA A 11 3.41 -9.49 21.68
N SER A 12 2.67 -8.50 21.19
CA SER A 12 2.14 -8.52 19.82
C SER A 12 2.35 -7.17 19.14
N ALA A 13 2.49 -7.21 17.81
CA ALA A 13 2.61 -6.03 16.98
C ALA A 13 1.77 -6.20 15.71
N LYS A 14 1.21 -5.09 15.21
CA LYS A 14 0.54 -5.03 13.91
C LYS A 14 1.39 -4.21 12.96
N VAL A 15 1.88 -4.83 11.89
CA VAL A 15 2.78 -4.23 10.91
C VAL A 15 2.11 -4.21 9.55
N SER A 16 2.22 -3.09 8.84
CA SER A 16 1.72 -2.96 7.46
C SER A 16 2.79 -2.34 6.55
N PHE A 17 2.78 -2.74 5.29
CA PHE A 17 3.73 -2.26 4.28
C PHE A 17 2.97 -1.56 3.16
N ARG A 18 3.42 -0.36 2.80
CA ARG A 18 3.01 0.31 1.56
C ARG A 18 3.89 -0.21 0.43
N LEU A 19 3.28 -0.93 -0.50
CA LEU A 19 3.99 -1.44 -1.67
C LEU A 19 4.05 -0.38 -2.75
N VAL A 20 5.14 -0.41 -3.52
CA VAL A 20 5.37 0.48 -4.65
C VAL A 20 5.73 -0.34 -5.89
N HIS A 21 5.42 0.21 -7.06
CA HIS A 21 5.78 -0.39 -8.35
C HIS A 21 5.44 -1.88 -8.45
N LYS A 22 6.37 -2.71 -8.93
CA LYS A 22 6.19 -4.13 -9.20
C LYS A 22 6.47 -5.02 -7.97
N GLN A 23 6.40 -4.47 -6.75
CA GLN A 23 6.62 -5.27 -5.55
C GLN A 23 5.51 -6.32 -5.39
N ASP A 24 5.93 -7.56 -5.17
CA ASP A 24 5.05 -8.70 -4.91
C ASP A 24 4.72 -8.78 -3.41
N PRO A 25 3.44 -8.61 -3.00
CA PRO A 25 3.02 -8.70 -1.61
C PRO A 25 3.46 -9.98 -0.91
N LYS A 26 3.47 -11.12 -1.62
CA LYS A 26 3.86 -12.41 -1.07
C LYS A 26 5.36 -12.47 -0.77
N LYS A 27 6.18 -11.94 -1.69
CA LYS A 27 7.64 -11.88 -1.50
C LYS A 27 8.03 -10.96 -0.37
N ILE A 28 7.39 -9.79 -0.27
CA ILE A 28 7.64 -8.84 0.83
C ILE A 28 7.26 -9.44 2.18
N ARG A 29 6.11 -10.14 2.26
CA ARG A 29 5.71 -10.86 3.48
C ARG A 29 6.73 -11.93 3.88
N ALA A 30 7.11 -12.79 2.94
CA ALA A 30 8.08 -13.85 3.20
C ALA A 30 9.44 -13.30 3.65
N ALA A 31 9.89 -12.21 3.02
CA ALA A 31 11.13 -11.53 3.41
C ALA A 31 11.04 -10.96 4.84
N PHE A 32 9.92 -10.36 5.22
CA PHE A 32 9.71 -9.86 6.57
C PHE A 32 9.66 -10.99 7.62
N GLN A 33 8.93 -12.07 7.34
CA GLN A 33 8.85 -13.22 8.24
C GLN A 33 10.23 -13.83 8.47
N LYS A 34 10.98 -14.08 7.40
CA LYS A 34 12.36 -14.56 7.47
C LYS A 34 13.26 -13.62 8.28
N PHE A 35 13.15 -12.31 8.06
CA PHE A 35 13.91 -11.31 8.82
C PHE A 35 13.64 -11.39 10.34
N VAL A 36 12.39 -11.62 10.72
CA VAL A 36 12.00 -11.78 12.14
C VAL A 36 12.51 -13.11 12.68
N GLU A 37 12.29 -14.21 11.98
CA GLU A 37 12.72 -15.55 12.37
C GLU A 37 14.24 -15.64 12.62
N GLU A 38 15.05 -14.99 11.77
CA GLU A 38 16.51 -14.91 11.93
C GLU A 38 16.97 -14.18 13.20
N ARG A 39 16.08 -13.44 13.87
CA ARG A 39 16.40 -12.54 15.00
C ARG A 39 15.68 -12.92 16.30
N ILE A 40 14.82 -13.94 16.26
CA ILE A 40 14.15 -14.44 17.46
C ILE A 40 15.19 -15.14 18.36
N PRO A 41 15.26 -14.80 19.67
CA PRO A 41 16.09 -15.52 20.64
C PRO A 41 15.73 -17.01 20.72
N ALA A 42 16.69 -17.85 21.09
CA ALA A 42 16.50 -19.31 21.13
C ALA A 42 15.42 -19.80 22.12
N ASP A 43 15.09 -18.99 23.13
CA ASP A 43 14.07 -19.26 24.15
C ASP A 43 12.70 -18.62 23.82
N CYS A 44 12.57 -18.00 22.65
CA CYS A 44 11.37 -17.30 22.21
C CYS A 44 10.73 -17.98 20.99
N SER A 45 9.45 -17.72 20.75
CA SER A 45 8.73 -18.15 19.55
C SER A 45 7.95 -16.99 18.93
N VAL A 46 7.61 -17.12 17.65
CA VAL A 46 6.82 -16.11 16.91
C VAL A 46 5.74 -16.80 16.09
N GLU A 47 4.56 -16.20 16.07
CA GLU A 47 3.45 -16.58 15.19
C GLU A 47 3.10 -15.42 14.27
N PHE A 48 2.76 -15.72 13.01
CA PHE A 48 2.39 -14.72 12.03
C PHE A 48 0.94 -14.89 11.57
N HIS A 49 0.13 -13.85 11.77
CA HIS A 49 -1.22 -13.78 11.22
C HIS A 49 -1.24 -12.86 10.00
N ALA A 50 -1.49 -13.44 8.82
CA ALA A 50 -1.55 -12.68 7.58
C ALA A 50 -2.87 -11.91 7.44
N HIS A 51 -2.76 -10.65 7.00
CA HIS A 51 -3.92 -9.84 6.63
C HIS A 51 -3.62 -9.03 5.36
N GLY A 52 -4.58 -8.97 4.43
CA GLY A 52 -4.46 -8.24 3.17
C GLY A 52 -3.32 -8.72 2.25
N GLY A 53 -2.90 -7.86 1.31
CA GLY A 53 -1.81 -8.14 0.38
C GLY A 53 -2.07 -7.62 -1.04
N SER A 54 -2.56 -6.39 -1.17
CA SER A 54 -2.81 -5.78 -2.49
C SER A 54 -1.50 -5.24 -3.10
N PRO A 55 -1.25 -5.44 -4.40
CA PRO A 55 -0.12 -4.84 -5.09
C PRO A 55 -0.28 -3.32 -5.20
N ALA A 56 0.81 -2.63 -5.54
CA ALA A 56 0.73 -1.22 -5.91
C ALA A 56 0.02 -1.09 -7.26
N ILE A 57 -0.76 -0.02 -7.41
CA ILE A 57 -1.43 0.33 -8.67
C ILE A 57 -0.57 1.37 -9.38
N GLN A 58 -0.44 1.23 -10.69
CA GLN A 58 0.26 2.19 -11.52
C GLN A 58 -0.57 2.51 -12.76
N LEU A 59 -0.74 3.81 -13.02
CA LEU A 59 -1.08 4.29 -14.35
C LEU A 59 0.19 4.72 -15.06
N SER A 60 0.20 4.55 -16.38
CA SER A 60 1.25 5.14 -17.21
C SER A 60 1.22 6.66 -17.09
N TYR A 61 2.39 7.28 -16.89
CA TYR A 61 2.53 8.75 -16.96
C TYR A 61 2.18 9.29 -18.35
N ASP A 62 2.34 8.46 -19.38
CA ASP A 62 2.01 8.78 -20.77
C ASP A 62 0.56 8.44 -21.14
N SER A 63 -0.29 8.08 -20.17
CA SER A 63 -1.69 7.76 -20.45
C SER A 63 -2.41 8.99 -21.04
N PRO A 64 -3.01 8.88 -22.23
CA PRO A 64 -3.74 10.01 -22.83
C PRO A 64 -4.95 10.42 -21.98
N PHE A 65 -5.50 9.50 -21.17
CA PHE A 65 -6.58 9.81 -20.24
C PHE A 65 -6.12 10.74 -19.11
N LEU A 66 -4.88 10.57 -18.62
CA LEU A 66 -4.31 11.42 -17.58
C LEU A 66 -4.12 12.86 -18.08
N ALA A 67 -3.57 13.01 -19.28
CA ALA A 67 -3.36 14.33 -19.90
C ALA A 67 -4.70 15.05 -20.14
N LYS A 68 -5.69 14.34 -20.71
CA LYS A 68 -7.04 14.90 -20.97
C LYS A 68 -7.76 15.29 -19.69
N ALA A 69 -7.74 14.43 -18.66
CA ALA A 69 -8.37 14.74 -17.38
C ALA A 69 -7.73 15.95 -16.71
N LYS A 70 -6.38 16.06 -16.74
CA LYS A 70 -5.67 17.22 -16.19
C LYS A 70 -6.06 18.52 -16.87
N ILE A 71 -6.20 18.53 -18.20
CA ILE A 71 -6.63 19.72 -18.95
C ILE A 71 -8.06 20.09 -18.55
N ALA A 72 -9.00 19.15 -18.65
CA ALA A 72 -10.42 19.40 -18.34
C ALA A 72 -10.63 19.92 -16.91
N LEU A 73 -9.91 19.37 -15.93
CA LEU A 73 -9.97 19.86 -14.55
C LEU A 73 -9.29 21.22 -14.37
N SER A 74 -8.27 21.55 -15.17
CA SER A 74 -7.63 22.87 -15.11
C SER A 74 -8.49 23.97 -15.75
N ASP A 75 -9.36 23.61 -16.69
CA ASP A 75 -10.29 24.54 -17.33
C ASP A 75 -11.45 24.92 -16.39
N GLU A 76 -11.87 24.01 -15.51
CA GLU A 76 -13.01 24.20 -14.61
C GLU A 76 -12.64 24.93 -13.30
N TRP A 77 -11.44 24.72 -12.74
CA TRP A 77 -11.04 25.32 -11.46
C TRP A 77 -9.97 26.42 -11.62
N PRO A 78 -9.95 27.46 -10.76
CA PRO A 78 -8.98 28.56 -10.87
C PRO A 78 -7.51 28.14 -10.68
N LYS A 79 -7.27 26.97 -10.09
CA LYS A 79 -5.92 26.43 -9.87
C LYS A 79 -5.70 25.24 -10.79
N PRO A 80 -4.57 25.18 -11.52
CA PRO A 80 -4.27 24.06 -12.40
C PRO A 80 -4.31 22.72 -11.66
N ALA A 81 -4.90 21.72 -12.31
CA ALA A 81 -4.91 20.37 -11.79
C ALA A 81 -3.49 19.81 -11.74
N VAL A 82 -3.20 19.06 -10.67
CA VAL A 82 -1.89 18.44 -10.43
C VAL A 82 -1.99 16.93 -10.50
N THR A 83 -0.97 16.29 -11.07
CA THR A 83 -0.82 14.84 -11.05
C THR A 83 -0.08 14.45 -9.78
N THR A 84 -0.69 13.61 -8.94
CA THR A 84 -0.10 13.18 -7.68
C THR A 84 -0.21 11.67 -7.53
N GLY A 85 0.75 11.07 -6.80
CA GLY A 85 0.62 9.71 -6.30
C GLY A 85 -0.12 9.71 -4.96
N SER A 86 -0.91 8.67 -4.71
CA SER A 86 -1.54 8.44 -3.40
C SER A 86 -0.90 7.25 -2.69
N GLY A 87 -0.66 7.40 -1.39
CA GLY A 87 -0.21 6.30 -0.53
C GLY A 87 -1.35 5.41 -0.03
N GLY A 88 -2.62 5.81 -0.22
CA GLY A 88 -3.79 5.05 0.21
C GLY A 88 -4.13 3.89 -0.73
N PRO A 89 -4.61 2.74 -0.23
CA PRO A 89 -4.95 1.62 -1.08
C PRO A 89 -6.41 1.75 -1.54
N ILE A 90 -6.66 1.68 -2.84
CA ILE A 90 -8.02 1.50 -3.39
C ILE A 90 -7.96 0.24 -4.29
N PRO A 91 -8.06 -0.97 -3.71
CA PRO A 91 -7.75 -2.22 -4.42
C PRO A 91 -8.54 -2.41 -5.72
N VAL A 92 -9.81 -2.00 -5.73
CA VAL A 92 -10.72 -2.15 -6.89
C VAL A 92 -10.18 -1.49 -8.16
N VAL A 93 -9.37 -0.44 -8.04
CA VAL A 93 -8.75 0.24 -9.21
C VAL A 93 -7.77 -0.68 -9.93
N GLY A 94 -7.02 -1.51 -9.20
CA GLY A 94 -6.14 -2.52 -9.79
C GLY A 94 -6.93 -3.70 -10.35
N ASP A 95 -8.07 -4.03 -9.76
CA ASP A 95 -8.96 -5.09 -10.22
C ASP A 95 -9.55 -4.78 -11.59
N PHE A 96 -9.94 -3.52 -11.87
CA PHE A 96 -10.38 -3.10 -13.21
C PHE A 96 -9.34 -3.38 -14.29
N GLN A 97 -8.08 -3.06 -14.02
CA GLN A 97 -7.00 -3.34 -14.97
C GLN A 97 -6.77 -4.85 -15.13
N THR A 98 -6.83 -5.60 -14.03
CA THR A 98 -6.52 -7.03 -14.01
C THR A 98 -7.61 -7.87 -14.68
N TYR A 99 -8.88 -7.61 -14.36
CA TYR A 99 -9.99 -8.44 -14.80
C TYR A 99 -10.67 -7.92 -16.07
N LEU A 100 -10.62 -6.60 -16.31
CA LEU A 100 -11.35 -5.96 -17.41
C LEU A 100 -10.41 -5.30 -18.42
N GLY A 101 -9.10 -5.24 -18.16
CA GLY A 101 -8.13 -4.61 -19.06
C GLY A 101 -8.32 -3.09 -19.19
N MET A 102 -9.03 -2.46 -18.26
CA MET A 102 -9.38 -1.04 -18.33
C MET A 102 -8.47 -0.19 -17.45
N GLU A 103 -7.90 0.86 -18.03
CA GLU A 103 -7.23 1.89 -17.26
C GLU A 103 -8.25 2.66 -16.40
N SER A 104 -7.93 2.87 -15.13
CA SER A 104 -8.81 3.54 -14.17
C SER A 104 -8.11 4.76 -13.60
N LEU A 105 -8.65 5.96 -13.85
CA LEU A 105 -8.13 7.20 -13.29
C LEU A 105 -8.81 7.55 -11.96
N LEU A 106 -8.02 7.95 -10.97
CA LEU A 106 -8.53 8.51 -9.73
C LEU A 106 -8.55 10.03 -9.80
N VAL A 107 -9.74 10.62 -9.69
CA VAL A 107 -9.95 12.07 -9.66
C VAL A 107 -10.44 12.46 -8.27
N GLY A 108 -9.67 13.27 -7.56
CA GLY A 108 -10.05 13.84 -6.27
C GLY A 108 -10.48 15.29 -6.43
N PHE A 109 -11.58 15.68 -5.78
CA PHE A 109 -12.13 17.04 -5.87
C PHE A 109 -11.79 17.95 -4.68
N GLY A 110 -11.28 17.38 -3.58
CA GLY A 110 -10.82 18.15 -2.40
C GLY A 110 -11.95 18.70 -1.56
#